data_AF-A0A3M7PYS5-F1
#
_entry.id   AF-A0A3M7PYS5-F1
#
_cell.length_a   1.000
_cell.length_b   1.000
_cell.length_c   1.000
_cell.angle_alpha   90.00
_cell.angle_beta   90.00
_cell.angle_gamma   90.00
#
_symmetry.space_group_name_H-M   'P 1'
#
loop_
_entity.id
_entity.type
_entity.pdbx_description
1 polymer ?
#
loop_
_entity_poly.entity_id
_entity_poly.type
_entity_poly.pdbx_seq_one_letter_code
_entity_poly.pdbx_strand_id
1 'polypeptide(L)' 'MILVLKRQIIILLNHVCHVCDIEFLVIDHEKSDGLLGLDWFMRIEARLNPSERSLKFRSEEVFLEVSKKEY' A
#
# COMPACT_ATOMS: atom_id res chain seq x y z
N MET A 1 1.98 -18.41 -13.24
CA MET A 1 2.84 -17.58 -14.12
C MET A 1 3.15 -16.28 -13.38
N ILE A 2 4.31 -15.64 -13.57
CA ILE A 2 4.59 -14.33 -12.95
C ILE A 2 4.63 -13.28 -14.06
N LEU A 3 3.74 -12.29 -13.97
CA LEU A 3 3.72 -11.14 -14.88
C LEU A 3 4.11 -9.88 -14.11
N VAL A 4 4.98 -9.07 -14.68
CA VAL A 4 5.34 -7.75 -14.16
C VAL A 4 4.54 -6.69 -14.90
N LEU A 5 3.75 -5.90 -14.18
CA LEU A 5 2.93 -4.84 -14.75
C LEU A 5 3.25 -3.49 -14.12
N LYS A 6 3.13 -2.41 -14.91
CA LYS A 6 3.21 -1.04 -14.45
C LYS A 6 1.87 -0.34 -14.69
N ARG A 7 1.32 0.33 -13.69
CA ARG A 7 0.10 1.15 -13.82
C ARG A 7 0.17 2.36 -12.91
N GLN A 8 -0.60 3.39 -13.25
CA GLN A 8 -0.96 4.44 -12.32
C GLN A 8 -2.18 3.99 -11.52
N ILE A 9 -2.11 4.17 -10.20
CA ILE A 9 -3.23 3.95 -9.29
C ILE A 9 -3.55 5.24 -8.54
N ILE A 10 -4.81 5.37 -8.16
CA ILE A 10 -5.29 6.43 -7.30
C ILE A 10 -5.44 5.88 -5.91
N ILE A 11 -4.84 6.55 -4.94
CA ILE A 11 -4.92 6.19 -3.53
C ILE A 11 -5.61 7.33 -2.81
N LEU A 12 -6.67 6.98 -2.08
CA LEU A 12 -7.39 7.91 -1.22
C LEU A 12 -6.88 7.75 0.22
N LEU A 13 -6.25 8.79 0.75
CA LEU A 13 -5.73 8.85 2.12
C LEU A 13 -6.34 10.07 2.80
N ASN A 14 -7.04 9.91 3.93
CA ASN A 14 -7.68 11.01 4.67
C ASN A 14 -8.48 11.99 3.80
N HIS A 15 -9.29 11.48 2.87
CA HIS A 15 -10.06 12.28 1.89
C HIS A 15 -9.21 13.06 0.85
N VAL A 16 -7.88 12.87 0.84
CA VAL A 16 -6.97 13.39 -0.18
C VAL A 16 -6.66 12.31 -1.21
N CYS A 17 -6.78 12.67 -2.48
CA CYS A 17 -6.51 11.80 -3.61
C CYS A 17 -5.06 11.98 -4.08
N HIS A 18 -4.30 10.88 -4.15
CA HIS A 18 -2.94 10.86 -4.66
C HIS A 18 -2.83 9.93 -5.87
N VAL A 19 -2.21 10.43 -6.94
CA VAL A 19 -1.86 9.62 -8.10
C VAL A 19 -0.45 9.09 -7.90
N CYS A 20 -0.29 7.76 -7.94
CA CYS A 20 0.98 7.08 -7.72
C CYS A 20 1.25 6.06 -8.83
N ASP A 21 2.49 5.99 -9.30
CA ASP A 21 2.95 4.90 -10.14
C ASP A 21 3.22 3.67 -9.27
N ILE A 22 2.66 2.52 -9.67
CA ILE A 22 2.91 1.24 -9.03
C ILE A 22 3.41 0.21 -10.05
N GLU A 23 4.40 -0.57 -9.62
CA GLU A 23 4.82 -1.78 -10.27
C GLU A 23 4.40 -2.94 -9.39
N PHE A 24 3.73 -3.94 -9.95
CA PHE A 24 3.25 -5.08 -9.19
C PHE A 24 3.43 -6.37 -9.95
N LEU A 25 3.58 -7.45 -9.17
CA LEU A 25 3.63 -8.81 -9.67
C LEU A 25 2.23 -9.39 -9.63
N VAL A 26 1.79 -9.95 -10.76
CA VAL A 26 0.56 -10.75 -10.80
C VAL A 26 0.93 -12.19 -10.53
N ILE A 27 0.35 -12.76 -9.47
CA ILE A 27 0.60 -14.11 -9.01
C ILE A 27 -0.74 -14.86 -9.01
N ASP A 28 -0.81 -15.96 -9.75
CA ASP A 28 -2.00 -16.81 -9.79
C ASP A 28 -2.27 -17.46 -8.41
N HIS A 29 -3.54 -17.66 -8.09
CA HIS A 29 -4.01 -18.36 -6.87
C HIS A 29 -3.70 -17.66 -5.53
N GLU A 30 -3.29 -16.39 -5.53
CA GLU A 30 -3.17 -15.60 -4.31
C GLU A 30 -4.56 -15.16 -3.81
N LYS A 31 -4.83 -15.33 -2.51
CA LYS A 31 -6.13 -14.97 -1.91
C LYS A 31 -6.27 -13.48 -1.64
N SER A 32 -5.16 -12.76 -1.60
CA SER A 32 -5.10 -11.34 -1.33
C SER A 32 -5.35 -10.55 -2.61
N ASP A 33 -6.29 -9.59 -2.59
CA ASP A 33 -6.59 -8.74 -3.77
C ASP A 33 -5.39 -7.90 -4.22
N GLY A 34 -4.50 -7.57 -3.27
CA GLY A 34 -3.25 -6.88 -3.53
C GLY A 34 -2.38 -6.83 -2.28
N LEU A 35 -1.07 -6.96 -2.47
CA LEU A 35 -0.08 -6.85 -1.41
C LEU A 35 0.89 -5.73 -1.76
N LEU A 36 0.98 -4.71 -0.90
CA LEU A 36 1.93 -3.62 -1.05
C LEU A 36 3.26 -4.03 -0.45
N GLY A 37 4.27 -4.17 -1.31
CA GLY A 37 5.63 -4.48 -0.90
C GLY A 37 6.39 -3.27 -0.35
N LEU A 38 7.53 -3.52 0.30
CA LEU A 38 8.44 -2.50 0.82
C LEU A 38 9.00 -1.59 -0.28
N ASP A 39 9.17 -2.12 -1.48
CA ASP A 39 9.57 -1.40 -2.67
C ASP A 39 8.61 -0.24 -3.00
N TRP A 40 7.31 -0.47 -2.86
CA TRP A 40 6.31 0.57 -3.06
C TRP A 40 6.46 1.69 -2.03
N PHE A 41 6.56 1.36 -0.74
CA PHE A 41 6.75 2.35 0.33
C PHE A 41 8.02 3.18 0.12
N MET A 42 9.13 2.55 -0.26
CA MET A 42 10.39 3.26 -0.56
C MET A 42 10.25 4.19 -1.76
N ARG A 43 9.56 3.75 -2.82
CA ARG A 43 9.38 4.54 -4.05
C ARG A 43 8.57 5.82 -3.80
N ILE A 44 7.55 5.75 -2.96
CA ILE A 44 6.71 6.90 -2.63
C ILE A 44 7.19 7.65 -1.38
N GLU A 45 8.34 7.26 -0.81
CA GLU A 45 8.89 7.82 0.43
C GLU A 45 7.90 7.77 1.62
N ALA A 46 7.06 6.74 1.65
CA ALA A 46 6.14 6.50 2.76
C ALA A 46 6.83 5.76 3.90
N ARG A 47 6.42 6.07 5.13
CA ARG A 47 6.95 5.47 6.36
C ARG A 47 5.81 4.83 7.14
N LEU A 48 5.94 3.53 7.39
CA LEU A 48 5.06 2.82 8.29
C LEU A 48 5.58 2.96 9.72
N ASN A 49 4.74 3.40 10.66
CA ASN A 49 4.99 3.36 12.09
C ASN A 49 4.13 2.26 12.74
N PRO A 50 4.69 1.06 12.97
CA PRO A 50 3.92 -0.05 13.54
C PRO A 50 3.42 0.22 14.97
N SER A 51 4.17 1.01 15.75
CA SER A 51 3.83 1.34 17.14
C SER A 51 2.57 2.20 17.22
N GLU A 52 2.46 3.19 16.34
CA GLU A 52 1.31 4.09 16.25
C GLU A 52 0.24 3.56 15.29
N ARG A 53 0.52 2.44 14.61
CA ARG A 53 -0.31 1.87 13.53
C ARG A 53 -0.63 2.92 12.48
N SER A 54 0.33 3.80 12.19
CA SER A 54 0.16 4.88 11.24
C SER A 54 1.02 4.66 10.00
N LEU A 55 0.51 5.14 8.87
CA LEU A 55 1.25 5.29 7.63
C LEU A 55 1.42 6.78 7.37
N LYS A 56 2.67 7.24 7.37
CA LYS A 56 3.01 8.60 6.98
C LYS A 56 3.40 8.62 5.52
N PHE A 57 2.73 9.46 4.73
CA PHE A 57 3.05 9.67 3.33
C PHE A 57 3.01 11.17 3.02
N ARG A 58 4.14 11.73 2.58
CA ARG A 58 4.32 13.18 2.42
C ARG A 58 3.97 13.92 3.73
N SER A 59 3.01 14.84 3.68
CA SER A 59 2.51 15.59 4.83
C SER A 59 1.31 14.95 5.52
N GLU A 60 0.80 13.82 4.99
CA GLU A 60 -0.37 13.12 5.50
C GLU A 60 0.04 11.96 6.40
N GLU A 61 -0.76 11.72 7.44
CA GLU A 61 -0.63 10.57 8.32
C GLU A 61 -1.98 9.87 8.45
N VAL A 62 -2.02 8.60 8.08
CA VAL A 62 -3.25 7.78 8.11
C VAL A 62 -3.12 6.71 9.17
N PHE A 63 -4.12 6.58 10.03
CA PHE A 63 -4.19 5.49 11.00
C PHE A 63 -4.79 4.25 10.34
N LEU A 64 -4.08 3.14 10.44
CA LEU A 64 -4.47 1.88 9.86
C LEU A 64 -5.46 1.17 10.78
N GLU A 65 -6.60 0.79 10.24
CA GLU A 65 -7.52 -0.10 10.94
C GLU A 65 -6.90 -1.49 11.04
N VAL A 66 -6.86 -2.01 12.27
CA VAL A 66 -6.52 -3.40 12.51
C VAL A 66 -7.81 -4.19 12.37
N SER A 67 -7.98 -4.91 11.26
CA SER A 67 -8.96 -6.00 11.25
C SER A 67 -8.51 -6.97 12.34
N LYS A 68 -9.31 -7.15 13.40
CA LYS A 68 -9.09 -8.22 14.37
C LYS A 68 -9.02 -9.53 13.58
N LYS A 69 -7.82 -10.06 13.34
CA LYS A 69 -7.69 -11.46 13.01
C LYS A 69 -7.99 -12.20 14.30
N GLU A 70 -9.18 -12.79 14.37
CA GLU A 70 -9.46 -13.85 15.34
C GLU A 70 -8.41 -14.94 15.11
N TYR A 71 -7.58 -15.16 16.14
CA TYR A 71 -6.58 -16.23 16.18
C TYR A 71 -7.23 -17.52 16.66
#